data_AF-A0A8S3QQ21-F1
#
_entry.id   AF-A0A8S3QQ21-F1
#
_cell.length_a   1.000
_cell.length_b   1.000
_cell.length_c   1.000
_cell.angle_alpha   90.00
_cell.angle_beta   90.00
_cell.angle_gamma   90.00
#
_symmetry.space_group_name_H-M   'P 1'
#
loop_
_entity.id
_entity.type
_entity.pdbx_description
1 polymer ?
#
loop_
_entity_poly.entity_id
_entity_poly.type
_entity_poly.pdbx_seq_one_letter_code
_entity_poly.pdbx_strand_id
1 'polypeptide(L)'
;MSENGMIQKEDLYQIWEQEEFRQILPFKEYIFDMLIHLDIVSEQRRYDTTGSRLPIENFFVPCMLTQRNNTDYLTQECTPERTVSLAFVFKGTIIPPALPNRLICACLSMWTLKEYQGRKLLFSGFVGLSFDKEHDIVVCVEGNKILLYLVHKRSKGLIIPDIATSVRDCLFVTLERISEFYQSSIHCKASSKLPFLTEYSCSKLNCFTSENKLVSETEECLCKHGENIKNNWRTWNKKKEQKQCDANCPGLSEDALSQIPSNTELLRLSVNCETRMLHDLALHLGMEEMVRQRKQVKSSISDDILDCIPSDEIVDRLAPLIGKIVFQLGIELGLSVEEIESIKEKCDRDLTAQNKEVLFTWRKDRTVKPTIRVLEQAFVNIGKGARCLKEVVKDVDPNTLKAVEIVTDRIRENENRIIQDIQISQILDHMMTHLVISADDRRDIEHYPRQDDQNKALLDIVIKRREPAYSVFVDGLRNYGYEDIANDLKCDFSPSPTSASAGTKGLSVWNFPLYKVRLQKNYLKVITDILHENIVDHLITREVLSVDDGKKIDSGKNPQEKNRNLMDMLLRKNEQGFNEFLKALKKDSIYADLADQIEKTEVTSTDMATLHKCLK
;
A
#
# COMPACT_ATOMS: atom_id res chain seq x y z
N MET A 1 -16.81 37.77 16.47
CA MET A 1 -15.66 36.85 16.66
C MET A 1 -15.92 36.05 17.94
N SER A 2 -15.78 34.71 17.88
CA SER A 2 -16.38 33.81 18.87
C SER A 2 -15.70 33.88 20.24
N GLU A 3 -16.48 33.84 21.32
CA GLU A 3 -15.95 33.70 22.70
C GLU A 3 -15.15 32.40 22.91
N ASN A 4 -15.26 31.46 21.97
CA ASN A 4 -14.69 30.12 22.03
C ASN A 4 -13.26 30.05 21.45
N GLY A 5 -12.71 31.17 20.98
CA GLY A 5 -11.35 31.24 20.41
C GLY A 5 -11.18 30.37 19.16
N MET A 6 -12.26 30.12 18.44
CA MET A 6 -12.27 29.42 17.16
C MET A 6 -12.71 30.37 16.05
N ILE A 7 -12.06 30.27 14.89
CA ILE A 7 -12.41 30.99 13.67
C ILE A 7 -12.48 30.02 12.51
N GLN A 8 -13.55 30.08 11.71
CA GLN A 8 -13.65 29.24 10.51
C GLN A 8 -12.73 29.80 9.43
N LYS A 9 -12.25 28.93 8.54
CA LYS A 9 -11.43 29.36 7.40
C LYS A 9 -12.20 30.37 6.53
N GLU A 10 -13.50 30.12 6.35
CA GLU A 10 -14.43 30.95 5.59
C GLU A 10 -14.64 32.33 6.23
N ASP A 11 -14.66 32.43 7.56
CA ASP A 11 -14.79 33.72 8.25
C ASP A 11 -13.61 34.65 7.93
N LEU A 12 -12.39 34.11 7.88
CA LEU A 12 -11.20 34.87 7.49
C LEU A 12 -11.24 35.28 6.02
N TYR A 13 -11.79 34.45 5.15
CA TYR A 13 -12.02 34.82 3.75
C TYR A 13 -13.00 35.96 3.61
N GLN A 14 -14.11 35.94 4.34
CA GLN A 14 -15.07 37.04 4.35
C GLN A 14 -14.43 38.34 4.85
N ILE A 15 -13.53 38.28 5.83
CA ILE A 15 -12.77 39.46 6.28
C ILE A 15 -11.87 39.97 5.15
N TRP A 16 -11.13 39.09 4.47
CA TRP A 16 -10.21 39.51 3.40
C TRP A 16 -10.90 39.90 2.09
N GLU A 17 -12.18 39.57 1.93
CA GLU A 17 -13.02 40.04 0.82
C GLU A 17 -13.50 41.49 0.98
N GLN A 18 -13.40 42.07 2.18
CA GLN A 18 -13.72 43.48 2.42
C GLN A 18 -12.80 44.40 1.61
N GLU A 19 -13.30 45.59 1.26
CA GLU A 19 -12.63 46.50 0.33
C GLU A 19 -11.23 46.90 0.81
N GLU A 20 -11.08 47.07 2.12
CA GLU A 20 -9.84 47.43 2.80
C GLU A 20 -8.75 46.35 2.70
N PHE A 21 -9.14 45.09 2.52
CA PHE A 21 -8.24 43.93 2.45
C PHE A 21 -8.15 43.31 1.05
N ARG A 22 -8.82 43.89 0.06
CA ARG A 22 -8.89 43.33 -1.30
C ARG A 22 -7.53 43.09 -1.95
N GLN A 23 -6.53 43.90 -1.59
CA GLN A 23 -5.16 43.79 -2.10
C GLN A 23 -4.43 42.53 -1.59
N ILE A 24 -4.82 42.01 -0.41
CA ILE A 24 -4.18 40.82 0.19
C ILE A 24 -4.89 39.52 -0.16
N LEU A 25 -6.12 39.58 -0.68
CA LEU A 25 -6.92 38.41 -1.06
C LEU A 25 -6.20 37.43 -2.02
N PRO A 26 -5.41 37.88 -3.02
CA PRO A 26 -4.65 36.96 -3.88
C PRO A 26 -3.60 36.12 -3.11
N PHE A 27 -3.19 36.57 -1.92
CA PHE A 27 -2.16 35.94 -1.09
C PHE A 27 -2.74 35.24 0.14
N LYS A 28 -4.06 35.04 0.21
CA LYS A 28 -4.75 34.53 1.40
C LYS A 28 -4.19 33.23 1.99
N GLU A 29 -3.79 32.26 1.15
CA GLU A 29 -3.20 31.01 1.62
C GLU A 29 -1.79 31.23 2.20
N TYR A 30 -0.97 32.10 1.59
CA TYR A 30 0.34 32.47 2.13
C TYR A 30 0.21 33.21 3.46
N ILE A 31 -0.81 34.07 3.60
CA ILE A 31 -1.10 34.76 4.86
C ILE A 31 -1.50 33.75 5.93
N PHE A 32 -2.29 32.72 5.59
CA PHE A 32 -2.57 31.62 6.50
C PHE A 32 -1.30 30.94 6.99
N ASP A 33 -0.44 30.52 6.07
CA ASP A 33 0.84 29.89 6.43
C ASP A 33 1.67 30.79 7.35
N MET A 34 1.69 32.10 7.07
CA MET A 34 2.38 33.08 7.91
C MET A 34 1.73 33.22 9.30
N LEU A 35 0.39 33.27 9.40
CA LEU A 35 -0.31 33.37 10.68
C LEU A 35 -0.10 32.12 11.54
N ILE A 36 -0.05 30.94 10.90
CA ILE A 36 0.27 29.67 11.57
C ILE A 36 1.73 29.68 12.04
N HIS A 37 2.65 30.08 11.15
CA HIS A 37 4.08 30.12 11.47
C HIS A 37 4.43 31.10 12.59
N LEU A 38 3.66 32.18 12.73
CA LEU A 38 3.82 33.17 13.80
C LEU A 38 3.08 32.80 15.10
N ASP A 39 2.48 31.61 15.17
CA ASP A 39 1.64 31.12 16.27
C ASP A 39 0.48 32.08 16.62
N ILE A 40 -0.01 32.83 15.62
CA ILE A 40 -1.16 33.73 15.79
C ILE A 40 -2.45 32.91 15.73
N VAL A 41 -2.51 31.99 14.78
CA VAL A 41 -3.56 30.97 14.67
C VAL A 41 -2.92 29.59 14.76
N SER A 42 -3.63 28.62 15.32
CA SER A 42 -3.20 27.23 15.36
C SER A 42 -4.18 26.36 14.59
N GLU A 43 -3.64 25.52 13.71
CA GLU A 43 -4.39 24.39 13.19
C GLU A 43 -4.60 23.35 14.29
N GLN A 44 -5.72 22.64 14.24
CA GLN A 44 -5.88 21.41 15.01
C GLN A 44 -4.99 20.32 14.40
N ARG A 45 -4.48 19.41 15.24
CA ARG A 45 -3.77 18.20 14.81
C ARG A 45 -4.43 17.57 13.57
N ARG A 46 -3.66 17.45 12.49
CA ARG A 46 -4.13 17.11 11.13
C ARG A 46 -4.60 15.67 10.95
N TYR A 47 -4.42 14.80 11.94
CA TYR A 47 -4.71 13.37 11.82
C TYR A 47 -5.57 12.90 12.98
N ASP A 48 -6.62 12.15 12.66
CA ASP A 48 -7.40 11.45 13.67
C ASP A 48 -6.63 10.23 14.23
N THR A 49 -7.26 9.50 15.15
CA THR A 49 -6.67 8.27 15.72
C THR A 49 -6.55 7.13 14.71
N THR A 50 -7.18 7.23 13.53
CA THR A 50 -7.05 6.28 12.42
C THR A 50 -5.92 6.64 11.45
N GLY A 51 -5.36 7.85 11.58
CA GLY A 51 -4.32 8.38 10.71
C GLY A 51 -4.86 9.06 9.45
N SER A 52 -6.17 9.26 9.34
CA SER A 52 -6.82 9.97 8.25
C SER A 52 -6.62 11.48 8.43
N ARG A 53 -6.30 12.18 7.33
CA ARG A 53 -6.10 13.63 7.37
C ARG A 53 -7.46 14.33 7.50
N LEU A 54 -7.67 15.07 8.58
CA LEU A 54 -8.88 15.86 8.78
C LEU A 54 -8.81 17.17 7.94
N PRO A 55 -9.89 17.57 7.27
CA PRO A 55 -9.96 18.87 6.61
C PRO A 55 -9.85 19.99 7.64
N ILE A 56 -9.12 21.04 7.30
CA ILE A 56 -8.90 22.19 8.18
C ILE A 56 -10.04 23.18 7.95
N GLU A 57 -11.13 22.99 8.69
CA GLU A 57 -12.30 23.87 8.65
C GLU A 57 -12.20 25.00 9.68
N ASN A 58 -11.46 24.77 10.77
CA ASN A 58 -11.38 25.70 11.90
C ASN A 58 -9.93 25.92 12.36
N PHE A 59 -9.62 27.16 12.74
CA PHE A 59 -8.39 27.54 13.42
C PHE A 59 -8.69 27.95 14.86
N PHE A 60 -7.74 27.69 15.75
CA PHE A 60 -7.76 28.21 17.11
C PHE A 60 -6.96 29.50 17.21
N VAL A 61 -7.47 30.46 17.98
CA VAL A 61 -6.82 31.77 18.20
C VAL A 61 -6.76 32.05 19.69
N PRO A 62 -5.81 31.43 20.43
CA PRO A 62 -5.77 31.49 21.90
C PRO A 62 -5.72 32.91 22.46
N CYS A 63 -5.11 33.86 21.74
CA CYS A 63 -5.04 35.26 22.17
C CYS A 63 -6.39 35.99 22.18
N MET A 64 -7.42 35.43 21.55
CA MET A 64 -8.78 35.97 21.55
C MET A 64 -9.66 35.40 22.66
N LEU A 65 -9.17 34.41 23.43
CA LEU A 65 -9.91 33.82 24.53
C LEU A 65 -10.01 34.80 25.71
N THR A 66 -11.23 35.25 26.00
CA THR A 66 -11.53 36.12 27.14
C THR A 66 -12.17 35.36 28.30
N GLN A 67 -12.81 34.22 28.02
CA GLN A 67 -13.42 33.38 29.05
C GLN A 67 -12.33 32.86 29.99
N ARG A 68 -12.51 33.09 31.30
CA ARG A 68 -11.66 32.48 32.33
C ARG A 68 -12.03 31.02 32.47
N ASN A 69 -11.03 30.19 32.80
CA ASN A 69 -11.29 28.81 33.16
C ASN A 69 -12.22 28.76 34.37
N ASN A 70 -13.46 28.33 34.14
CA ASN A 70 -14.46 28.04 35.16
C ASN A 70 -14.92 26.59 35.03
N THR A 71 -14.00 25.69 34.65
CA THR A 71 -14.33 24.28 34.50
C THR A 71 -14.10 23.53 35.79
N ASP A 72 -15.11 22.76 36.19
CA ASP A 72 -14.98 21.75 37.22
C ASP A 72 -13.99 20.63 36.84
N TYR A 73 -13.44 20.65 35.62
CA TYR A 73 -12.50 19.65 35.15
C TYR A 73 -11.24 19.57 36.03
N LEU A 74 -10.62 20.71 36.37
CA LEU A 74 -9.44 20.71 37.25
C LEU A 74 -9.76 20.14 38.62
N THR A 75 -10.94 20.44 39.18
CA THR A 75 -11.32 19.98 40.51
C THR A 75 -11.76 18.51 40.53
N GLN A 76 -12.39 18.03 39.45
CA GLN A 76 -12.94 16.67 39.37
C GLN A 76 -11.96 15.64 38.78
N GLU A 77 -11.19 16.01 37.75
CA GLU A 77 -10.35 15.07 37.00
C GLU A 77 -8.88 15.12 37.42
N CYS A 78 -8.35 16.30 37.78
CA CYS A 78 -6.94 16.45 38.16
C CYS A 78 -6.70 16.10 39.63
N THR A 79 -7.13 14.91 40.08
CA THR A 79 -7.00 14.52 41.49
C THR A 79 -5.57 14.02 41.83
N PRO A 80 -5.15 14.10 43.11
CA PRO A 80 -3.87 13.57 43.59
C PRO A 80 -3.60 12.11 43.24
N GLU A 81 -4.65 11.30 43.08
CA GLU A 81 -4.58 9.87 42.79
C GLU A 81 -4.40 9.58 41.30
N ARG A 82 -4.75 10.53 40.43
CA ARG A 82 -4.81 10.36 38.97
C ARG A 82 -3.77 11.17 38.22
N THR A 83 -3.16 12.15 38.88
CA THR A 83 -2.35 13.18 38.23
C THR A 83 -0.91 13.21 38.74
N VAL A 84 0.03 13.42 37.82
CA VAL A 84 1.36 13.96 38.13
C VAL A 84 1.44 15.38 37.58
N SER A 85 2.08 16.30 38.32
CA SER A 85 2.15 17.69 37.87
C SER A 85 3.53 18.31 38.01
N LEU A 86 3.74 19.34 37.19
CA LEU A 86 4.99 20.06 36.96
C LEU A 86 4.64 21.54 36.81
N ALA A 87 5.55 22.45 37.19
CA ALA A 87 5.40 23.87 36.94
C ALA A 87 6.67 24.46 36.32
N PHE A 88 6.51 25.30 35.30
CA PHE A 88 7.53 26.21 34.81
C PHE A 88 7.33 27.57 35.47
N VAL A 89 8.27 27.99 36.31
CA VAL A 89 8.16 29.20 37.14
C VAL A 89 9.09 30.27 36.62
N PHE A 90 8.49 31.36 36.12
CA PHE A 90 9.22 32.50 35.57
C PHE A 90 9.77 33.39 36.68
N LYS A 91 10.97 33.96 36.44
CA LYS A 91 11.62 34.89 37.39
C LYS A 91 10.85 36.20 37.57
N GLY A 92 10.09 36.62 36.56
CA GLY A 92 9.22 37.78 36.63
C GLY A 92 7.96 37.52 37.46
N THR A 93 7.29 38.58 37.89
CA THR A 93 6.01 38.49 38.62
C THR A 93 4.83 38.16 37.71
N ILE A 94 4.95 38.42 36.41
CA ILE A 94 3.92 38.24 35.40
C ILE A 94 4.54 37.62 34.15
N ILE A 95 3.89 36.61 33.59
CA ILE A 95 4.23 36.06 32.28
C ILE A 95 3.58 36.95 31.21
N PRO A 96 4.33 37.50 30.24
CA PRO A 96 3.73 38.25 29.13
C PRO A 96 2.67 37.38 28.42
N PRO A 97 1.42 37.84 28.23
CA PRO A 97 0.32 37.00 27.72
C PRO A 97 0.59 36.33 26.37
N ALA A 98 1.46 36.91 25.56
CA ALA A 98 1.81 36.35 24.27
C ALA A 98 2.56 35.00 24.39
N LEU A 99 3.37 34.81 25.44
CA LEU A 99 4.12 33.58 25.67
C LEU A 99 3.22 32.35 25.95
N PRO A 100 2.27 32.37 26.90
CA PRO A 100 1.37 31.26 27.11
C PRO A 100 0.41 31.05 25.94
N ASN A 101 -0.02 32.11 25.24
CA ASN A 101 -0.86 31.96 24.05
C ASN A 101 -0.14 31.17 22.96
N ARG A 102 1.14 31.47 22.70
CA ARG A 102 1.95 30.69 21.76
C ARG A 102 2.21 29.27 22.22
N LEU A 103 2.44 29.07 23.52
CA LEU A 103 2.55 27.72 24.07
C LEU A 103 1.27 26.91 23.85
N ILE A 104 0.10 27.51 24.08
CA ILE A 104 -1.20 26.88 23.83
C ILE A 104 -1.38 26.59 22.33
N CYS A 105 -1.00 27.50 21.42
CA CYS A 105 -0.98 27.22 19.98
C CYS A 105 -0.13 25.99 19.66
N ALA A 106 1.11 25.95 20.14
CA ALA A 106 1.99 24.80 19.94
C ALA A 106 1.38 23.51 20.49
N CYS A 107 0.72 23.56 21.64
CA CYS A 107 0.02 22.40 22.19
C CYS A 107 -1.15 21.91 21.30
N LEU A 108 -1.92 22.83 20.71
CA LEU A 108 -3.08 22.51 19.85
C LEU A 108 -2.67 21.93 18.49
N SER A 109 -1.48 22.25 18.00
CA SER A 109 -0.93 21.64 16.79
C SER A 109 -0.42 20.21 17.04
N MET A 110 0.00 19.91 18.28
CA MET A 110 0.53 18.60 18.68
C MET A 110 -0.55 17.62 19.16
N TRP A 111 -1.55 18.10 19.91
CA TRP A 111 -2.53 17.26 20.59
C TRP A 111 -3.97 17.69 20.31
N THR A 112 -4.88 16.73 20.45
CA THR A 112 -6.31 16.96 20.18
C THR A 112 -6.95 17.69 21.35
N LEU A 113 -7.67 18.77 21.07
CA LEU A 113 -8.43 19.50 22.08
C LEU A 113 -9.45 18.58 22.77
N LYS A 114 -9.45 18.58 24.10
CA LYS A 114 -10.35 17.75 24.91
C LYS A 114 -11.73 18.41 25.03
N GLU A 115 -12.77 17.59 24.95
CA GLU A 115 -14.13 17.98 25.33
C GLU A 115 -14.53 17.34 26.66
N TYR A 116 -15.17 18.12 27.52
CA TYR A 116 -15.67 17.71 28.81
C TYR A 116 -17.07 18.27 29.05
N GLN A 117 -18.04 17.39 29.31
CA GLN A 117 -19.46 17.76 29.48
C GLN A 117 -19.99 18.64 28.31
N GLY A 118 -19.59 18.30 27.08
CA GLY A 118 -19.97 19.04 25.87
C GLY A 118 -19.28 20.39 25.69
N ARG A 119 -18.29 20.74 26.52
CA ARG A 119 -17.50 21.97 26.41
C ARG A 119 -16.07 21.66 26.04
N LYS A 120 -15.52 22.41 25.08
CA LYS A 120 -14.11 22.37 24.72
C LYS A 120 -13.27 22.98 25.84
N LEU A 121 -12.21 22.28 26.26
CA LEU A 121 -11.32 22.73 27.31
C LEU A 121 -10.28 23.72 26.79
N LEU A 122 -10.73 24.89 26.33
CA LEU A 122 -9.88 25.96 25.80
C LEU A 122 -10.35 27.31 26.35
N PHE A 123 -9.56 27.91 27.23
CA PHE A 123 -9.87 29.18 27.90
C PHE A 123 -8.62 30.08 27.95
N SER A 124 -8.79 31.34 28.38
CA SER A 124 -7.68 32.27 28.52
C SER A 124 -6.62 31.71 29.48
N GLY A 125 -5.43 31.39 28.96
CA GLY A 125 -4.34 30.78 29.73
C GLY A 125 -4.58 29.32 30.14
N PHE A 126 -5.52 28.60 29.53
CA PHE A 126 -5.80 27.21 29.87
C PHE A 126 -6.13 26.38 28.64
N VAL A 127 -5.56 25.17 28.56
CA VAL A 127 -5.95 24.16 27.56
C VAL A 127 -5.91 22.75 28.14
N GLY A 128 -6.96 21.97 27.88
CA GLY A 128 -7.03 20.54 28.14
C GLY A 128 -6.99 19.75 26.83
N LEU A 129 -6.14 18.74 26.76
CA LEU A 129 -5.79 18.03 25.53
C LEU A 129 -5.84 16.52 25.77
N SER A 130 -6.27 15.76 24.78
CA SER A 130 -6.16 14.30 24.78
C SER A 130 -4.79 13.91 24.21
N PHE A 131 -3.97 13.24 25.03
CA PHE A 131 -2.69 12.70 24.59
C PHE A 131 -2.90 11.34 23.92
N ASP A 132 -3.61 10.44 24.61
CA ASP A 132 -4.02 9.14 24.10
C ASP A 132 -5.39 8.70 24.70
N LYS A 133 -5.72 7.42 24.59
CA LYS A 133 -6.99 6.87 25.11
C LYS A 133 -7.10 6.88 26.63
N GLU A 134 -5.99 6.92 27.36
CA GLU A 134 -5.92 6.78 28.82
C GLU A 134 -5.36 8.03 29.52
N HIS A 135 -4.73 8.94 28.77
CA HIS A 135 -4.03 10.12 29.28
C HIS A 135 -4.56 11.42 28.67
N ASP A 136 -4.77 12.40 29.55
CA ASP A 136 -5.05 13.78 29.19
C ASP A 136 -3.89 14.69 29.67
N ILE A 137 -3.62 15.77 28.94
CA ILE A 137 -2.65 16.82 29.28
C ILE A 137 -3.44 18.09 29.59
N VAL A 138 -3.10 18.77 30.69
CA VAL A 138 -3.66 20.09 31.00
C VAL A 138 -2.52 21.08 31.19
N VAL A 139 -2.61 22.20 30.48
CA VAL A 139 -1.71 23.35 30.66
C VAL A 139 -2.53 24.53 31.18
N CYS A 140 -2.10 25.10 32.29
CA CYS A 140 -2.78 26.24 32.95
C CYS A 140 -1.75 27.31 33.32
N VAL A 141 -2.12 28.58 33.20
CA VAL A 141 -1.27 29.72 33.55
C VAL A 141 -1.78 30.38 34.82
N GLU A 142 -0.94 30.42 35.85
CA GLU A 142 -1.28 31.00 37.14
C GLU A 142 -0.16 31.96 37.61
N GLY A 143 -0.42 33.27 37.50
CA GLY A 143 0.53 34.30 37.90
C GLY A 143 1.83 34.22 37.09
N ASN A 144 2.92 33.85 37.76
CA ASN A 144 4.23 33.64 37.13
C ASN A 144 4.54 32.16 36.79
N LYS A 145 3.54 31.28 36.85
CA LYS A 145 3.71 29.84 36.62
C LYS A 145 2.91 29.35 35.43
N ILE A 146 3.51 28.42 34.69
CA ILE A 146 2.79 27.55 33.76
C ILE A 146 2.75 26.17 34.38
N LEU A 147 1.56 25.74 34.76
CA LEU A 147 1.29 24.44 35.37
C LEU A 147 0.98 23.43 34.27
N LEU A 148 1.58 22.26 34.40
CA LEU A 148 1.39 21.11 33.53
C LEU A 148 0.89 19.94 34.38
N TYR A 149 -0.25 19.39 34.00
CA TYR A 149 -0.81 18.18 34.59
C TYR A 149 -0.87 17.09 33.54
N LEU A 150 -0.36 15.90 33.88
CA LEU A 150 -0.57 14.68 33.12
C LEU A 150 -1.51 13.79 33.93
N VAL A 151 -2.72 13.59 33.39
CA VAL A 151 -3.83 12.95 34.07
C VAL A 151 -4.08 11.59 33.44
N HIS A 152 -4.00 10.52 34.24
CA HIS A 152 -4.46 9.21 33.80
C HIS A 152 -5.91 9.01 34.21
N LYS A 153 -6.72 8.44 33.32
CA LYS A 153 -8.14 8.15 33.57
C LYS A 153 -8.44 7.34 34.83
N ARG A 154 -7.51 6.51 35.31
CA ARG A 154 -7.72 5.58 36.43
C ARG A 154 -6.83 5.88 37.63
N SER A 155 -5.51 5.97 37.42
CA SER A 155 -4.54 6.16 38.50
C SER A 155 -3.22 6.68 37.97
N LYS A 156 -2.57 7.59 38.71
CA LYS A 156 -1.25 8.15 38.37
C LYS A 156 -0.15 7.11 38.35
N GLY A 157 -0.32 5.99 39.07
CA GLY A 157 0.65 4.88 39.08
C GLY A 157 0.77 4.17 37.73
N LEU A 158 -0.21 4.37 36.84
CA LEU A 158 -0.21 3.83 35.49
C LEU A 158 0.40 4.81 34.46
N ILE A 159 0.79 6.01 34.88
CA ILE A 159 1.47 6.97 34.01
C ILE A 159 2.88 6.45 33.76
N ILE A 160 3.14 6.06 32.51
CA ILE A 160 4.45 5.58 32.08
C ILE A 160 5.43 6.76 32.13
N PRO A 161 6.55 6.67 32.86
CA PRO A 161 7.47 7.80 33.00
C PRO A 161 8.08 8.28 31.67
N ASP A 162 8.18 7.42 30.66
CA ASP A 162 8.66 7.81 29.33
C ASP A 162 7.69 8.78 28.64
N ILE A 163 6.37 8.59 28.84
CA ILE A 163 5.34 9.50 28.35
C ILE A 163 5.48 10.84 29.06
N ALA A 164 5.54 10.84 30.39
CA ALA A 164 5.70 12.07 31.18
C ALA A 164 6.98 12.83 30.81
N THR A 165 8.11 12.14 30.72
CA THR A 165 9.40 12.73 30.31
C THR A 165 9.30 13.32 28.90
N SER A 166 8.66 12.63 27.95
CA SER A 166 8.50 13.12 26.57
C SER A 166 7.62 14.36 26.49
N VAL A 167 6.50 14.39 27.22
CA VAL A 167 5.60 15.56 27.30
C VAL A 167 6.34 16.75 27.91
N ARG A 168 7.09 16.54 29.00
CA ARG A 168 7.91 17.58 29.62
C ARG A 168 8.96 18.12 28.66
N ASP A 169 9.78 17.25 28.06
CA ASP A 169 10.89 17.66 27.21
C ASP A 169 10.36 18.47 26.00
N CYS A 170 9.25 18.01 25.41
CA CYS A 170 8.56 18.71 24.34
C CYS A 170 8.12 20.12 24.75
N LEU A 171 7.42 20.26 25.89
CA LEU A 171 6.96 21.56 26.36
C LEU A 171 8.09 22.47 26.83
N PHE A 172 9.13 21.90 27.44
CA PHE A 172 10.31 22.64 27.88
C PHE A 172 11.02 23.28 26.68
N VAL A 173 11.34 22.50 25.64
CA VAL A 173 12.01 22.99 24.42
C VAL A 173 11.14 24.02 23.69
N THR A 174 9.83 23.78 23.65
CA THR A 174 8.88 24.73 23.06
C THR A 174 8.90 26.06 23.81
N LEU A 175 8.84 26.01 25.15
CA LEU A 175 8.83 27.19 26.00
C LEU A 175 10.15 27.96 25.97
N GLU A 176 11.27 27.24 25.90
CA GLU A 176 12.62 27.78 25.72
C GLU A 176 12.70 28.58 24.41
N ARG A 177 12.32 27.98 23.27
CA ARG A 177 12.34 28.66 21.96
C ARG A 177 11.42 29.88 21.91
N ILE A 178 10.20 29.79 22.45
CA ILE A 178 9.28 30.93 22.53
C ILE A 178 9.91 32.05 23.37
N SER A 179 10.54 31.69 24.50
CA SER A 179 11.21 32.64 25.38
C SER A 179 12.39 33.33 24.70
N GLU A 180 13.23 32.57 24.01
CA GLU A 180 14.38 33.09 23.24
C GLU A 180 13.93 34.08 22.16
N PHE A 181 12.87 33.73 21.41
CA PHE A 181 12.29 34.61 20.40
C PHE A 181 11.88 35.98 20.97
N TYR A 182 11.25 35.99 22.15
CA TYR A 182 10.87 37.26 22.79
C TYR A 182 12.08 38.01 23.36
N GLN A 183 13.07 37.31 23.90
CA GLN A 183 14.29 37.94 24.40
C GLN A 183 15.10 38.59 23.27
N SER A 184 15.23 37.92 22.12
CA SER A 184 15.93 38.45 20.93
C SER A 184 15.20 39.67 20.35
N SER A 185 13.87 39.64 20.35
CA SER A 185 13.04 40.72 19.81
C SER A 185 13.08 42.01 20.64
N ILE A 186 13.40 41.92 21.94
CA ILE A 186 13.39 43.06 22.87
C ILE A 186 14.78 43.76 22.95
N HIS A 187 15.77 43.36 22.13
CA HIS A 187 17.16 43.89 22.19
C HIS A 187 17.79 43.84 23.59
N CYS A 188 17.31 42.98 24.47
CA CYS A 188 17.85 42.84 25.80
C CYS A 188 19.06 41.89 25.71
N LYS A 189 20.28 42.40 25.91
CA LYS A 189 21.54 41.62 25.95
C LYS A 189 21.62 40.71 27.19
N ALA A 190 20.50 40.10 27.59
CA ALA A 190 20.39 39.32 28.81
C ALA A 190 21.14 37.99 28.66
N SER A 191 21.74 37.56 29.77
CA SER A 191 22.53 36.33 29.90
C SER A 191 21.77 35.10 29.39
N SER A 192 22.51 34.11 28.88
CA SER A 192 22.09 32.78 28.41
C SER A 192 21.30 31.89 29.40
N LYS A 193 20.76 32.46 30.50
CA LYS A 193 19.97 31.72 31.47
C LYS A 193 18.50 31.75 31.10
N LEU A 194 17.88 30.58 31.06
CA LEU A 194 16.44 30.41 30.91
C LEU A 194 15.66 31.35 31.85
N PRO A 195 14.55 31.95 31.37
CA PRO A 195 13.75 32.87 32.17
C PRO A 195 12.86 32.15 33.19
N PHE A 196 12.83 30.81 33.17
CA PHE A 196 12.05 29.98 34.06
C PHE A 196 12.88 28.87 34.72
N LEU A 197 12.36 28.34 35.82
CA LEU A 197 12.84 27.17 36.54
C LEU A 197 11.74 26.10 36.55
N THR A 198 12.11 24.84 36.75
CA THR A 198 11.15 23.75 36.88
C THR A 198 10.91 23.44 38.37
N GLU A 199 9.63 23.33 38.76
CA GLU A 199 9.19 22.86 40.07
C GLU A 199 8.26 21.66 39.94
N TYR A 200 8.27 20.77 40.93
CA TYR A 200 7.50 19.51 40.93
C TYR A 200 6.48 19.51 42.07
N SER A 201 5.28 18.99 41.83
CA SER A 201 4.25 18.95 42.86
C SER A 201 4.37 17.75 43.80
N CYS A 202 3.84 17.89 45.02
CA CYS A 202 3.50 16.75 45.86
C CYS A 202 2.09 16.20 45.52
N SER A 203 1.48 15.39 46.39
CA SER A 203 0.11 14.89 46.22
C SER A 203 -0.92 16.02 46.27
N LYS A 204 -0.69 17.05 47.09
CA LYS A 204 -1.56 18.23 47.13
C LYS A 204 -1.34 19.09 45.89
N LEU A 205 -2.44 19.34 45.17
CA LEU A 205 -2.49 20.33 44.10
C LEU A 205 -1.93 21.66 44.62
N ASN A 206 -1.14 22.33 43.78
CA ASN A 206 -0.50 23.63 44.05
C ASN A 206 0.68 23.63 45.04
N CYS A 207 1.12 22.48 45.55
CA CYS A 207 2.32 22.41 46.37
C CYS A 207 3.56 22.06 45.53
N PHE A 208 4.31 23.07 45.10
CA PHE A 208 5.48 22.91 44.23
C PHE A 208 6.81 23.10 44.99
N THR A 209 7.83 22.31 44.61
CA THR A 209 9.20 22.39 45.15
C THR A 209 10.21 22.47 44.00
N SER A 210 11.22 23.34 44.12
CA SER A 210 12.19 23.59 43.07
C SER A 210 13.19 22.46 42.83
N GLU A 211 13.57 22.26 41.56
CA GLU A 211 14.54 21.24 41.15
C GLU A 211 15.91 21.38 41.83
N ASN A 212 16.36 22.61 42.10
CA ASN A 212 17.66 22.87 42.72
C ASN A 212 17.84 22.26 44.12
N LYS A 213 16.73 21.85 44.78
CA LYS A 213 16.78 21.17 46.08
C LYS A 213 16.88 19.64 45.97
N LEU A 214 16.73 19.08 44.77
CA LEU A 214 16.66 17.63 44.51
C LEU A 214 18.02 17.00 44.11
N VAL A 215 19.13 17.72 44.30
CA VAL A 215 20.45 17.34 43.76
C VAL A 215 21.12 16.20 44.53
N SER A 216 20.71 15.91 45.77
CA SER A 216 21.24 14.79 46.55
C SER A 216 20.31 13.56 46.44
N GLU A 217 20.80 12.47 45.83
CA GLU A 217 20.03 11.21 45.73
C GLU A 217 19.66 10.61 47.10
N THR A 218 20.35 11.03 48.15
CA THR A 218 20.24 10.50 49.52
C THR A 218 19.29 11.27 50.42
N GLU A 219 18.94 12.52 50.13
CA GLU A 219 18.08 13.31 51.03
C GLU A 219 16.61 13.21 50.63
N GLU A 220 15.75 12.99 51.63
CA GLU A 220 14.31 13.04 51.44
C GLU A 220 13.87 14.47 51.08
N CYS A 221 13.49 14.67 49.83
CA CYS A 221 12.90 15.94 49.39
C CYS A 221 11.44 16.00 49.86
N LEU A 222 11.25 16.54 51.06
CA LEU A 222 9.94 16.79 51.64
C LEU A 222 9.41 18.14 51.16
N CYS A 223 8.17 18.15 50.67
CA CYS A 223 7.46 19.40 50.41
C CYS A 223 7.04 20.08 51.73
N LYS A 224 6.40 21.25 51.66
CA LYS A 224 5.86 21.95 52.85
C LYS A 224 4.83 21.13 53.65
N HIS A 225 4.28 20.06 53.06
CA HIS A 225 3.34 19.14 53.69
C HIS A 225 3.99 17.87 54.25
N GLY A 226 5.32 17.76 54.21
CA GLY A 226 6.02 16.56 54.67
C GLY A 226 5.90 15.36 53.73
N GLU A 227 5.45 15.57 52.49
CA GLU A 227 5.36 14.49 51.50
C GLU A 227 6.61 14.42 50.64
N ASN A 228 7.05 13.20 50.36
CA ASN A 228 8.18 12.92 49.50
C ASN A 228 7.80 13.14 48.02
N ILE A 229 8.42 14.12 47.36
CA ILE A 229 8.16 14.46 45.95
C ILE A 229 8.96 13.61 44.96
N LYS A 230 9.87 12.75 45.45
CA LYS A 230 10.83 11.99 44.64
C LYS A 230 10.15 11.09 43.60
N ASN A 231 8.98 10.53 43.92
CA ASN A 231 8.22 9.70 42.99
C ASN A 231 7.72 10.51 41.78
N ASN A 232 7.12 11.68 42.00
CA ASN A 232 6.68 12.56 40.93
C ASN A 232 7.88 13.06 40.11
N TRP A 233 8.97 13.45 40.78
CA TRP A 233 10.20 13.86 40.10
C TRP A 233 10.75 12.76 39.19
N ARG A 234 10.84 11.52 39.68
CA ARG A 234 11.29 10.35 38.90
C ARG A 234 10.40 10.10 37.68
N THR A 235 9.08 10.23 37.82
CA THR A 235 8.14 10.07 36.70
C THR A 235 8.46 11.04 35.57
N TRP A 236 8.82 12.29 35.89
CA TRP A 236 9.16 13.32 34.90
C TRP A 236 10.62 13.27 34.40
N ASN A 237 11.51 12.49 35.02
CA ASN A 237 12.97 12.55 34.80
C ASN A 237 13.63 11.20 34.46
N LYS A 238 12.88 10.18 34.00
CA LYS A 238 13.38 8.81 33.85
C LYS A 238 14.67 8.68 33.01
N LYS A 239 14.90 9.56 32.03
CA LYS A 239 16.12 9.57 31.19
C LYS A 239 17.43 9.83 31.95
N LYS A 240 17.41 10.39 33.17
CA LYS A 240 18.65 10.58 33.96
C LYS A 240 19.15 9.29 34.63
N GLU A 241 18.35 8.22 34.67
CA GLU A 241 18.74 6.91 35.26
C GLU A 241 19.08 5.85 34.19
N GLN A 242 19.03 6.18 32.89
CA GLN A 242 19.61 5.30 31.88
C GLN A 242 21.10 5.19 32.18
N LYS A 243 21.52 3.98 32.60
CA LYS A 243 22.91 3.61 32.87
C LYS A 243 23.81 4.43 31.98
N GLN A 244 24.57 5.35 32.58
CA GLN A 244 25.74 5.88 31.93
C GLN A 244 26.44 4.66 31.35
N CYS A 245 26.55 4.67 30.03
CA CYS A 245 27.42 3.80 29.29
C CYS A 245 28.73 3.68 30.10
N ASP A 246 29.34 2.48 30.24
CA ASP A 246 30.53 2.25 31.08
C ASP A 246 31.53 3.42 30.99
N ALA A 247 32.36 3.71 31.99
CA ALA A 247 33.25 4.88 31.97
C ALA A 247 34.17 5.01 30.72
N ASN A 248 34.29 3.94 29.93
CA ASN A 248 35.01 3.88 28.64
C ASN A 248 34.11 3.86 27.39
N CYS A 249 32.78 3.90 27.54
CA CYS A 249 31.87 4.12 26.44
C CYS A 249 32.01 5.60 26.05
N PRO A 250 32.37 5.90 24.80
CA PRO A 250 32.71 7.26 24.38
C PRO A 250 31.55 8.27 24.53
N GLY A 251 30.35 7.80 24.89
CA GLY A 251 29.13 8.59 24.86
C GLY A 251 28.89 9.14 23.46
N LEU A 252 27.78 9.84 23.28
CA LEU A 252 27.71 10.86 22.25
C LEU A 252 28.21 12.13 22.93
N SER A 253 29.39 12.61 22.56
CA SER A 253 29.86 13.92 23.06
C SER A 253 28.87 15.02 22.64
N GLU A 254 28.81 16.12 23.38
CA GLU A 254 28.04 17.31 22.94
C GLU A 254 28.49 17.78 21.54
N ASP A 255 29.77 17.59 21.21
CA ASP A 255 30.32 17.79 19.87
C ASP A 255 29.73 16.83 18.83
N ALA A 256 29.39 15.59 19.21
CA ALA A 256 28.74 14.61 18.31
C ALA A 256 27.24 14.92 18.11
N LEU A 257 26.56 15.48 19.12
CA LEU A 257 25.15 15.91 19.00
C LEU A 257 24.98 17.21 18.22
N SER A 258 26.02 18.06 18.19
CA SER A 258 26.06 19.28 17.38
C SER A 258 26.58 19.04 15.96
N GLN A 259 27.17 17.86 15.69
CA GLN A 259 27.51 17.43 14.34
C GLN A 259 26.30 16.82 13.64
N ILE A 260 26.20 17.09 12.34
CA ILE A 260 25.21 16.45 11.48
C ILE A 260 25.46 14.93 11.55
N PRO A 261 24.47 14.11 11.90
CA PRO A 261 24.67 12.67 12.05
C PRO A 261 25.22 12.09 10.75
N SER A 262 26.26 11.26 10.86
CA SER A 262 26.88 10.63 9.71
C SER A 262 25.89 9.72 8.98
N ASN A 263 26.14 9.44 7.70
CA ASN A 263 25.31 8.51 6.93
C ASN A 263 25.14 7.15 7.61
N THR A 264 26.15 6.69 8.36
CA THR A 264 26.11 5.43 9.10
C THR A 264 25.21 5.49 10.34
N GLU A 265 25.16 6.63 11.03
CA GLU A 265 24.29 6.86 12.19
C GLU A 265 22.84 7.06 11.76
N LEU A 266 22.61 7.80 10.66
CA LEU A 266 21.32 7.90 10.00
C LEU A 266 20.81 6.52 9.55
N LEU A 267 21.69 5.66 9.02
CA LEU A 267 21.34 4.30 8.67
C LEU A 267 20.88 3.49 9.89
N ARG A 268 21.60 3.60 11.01
CA ARG A 268 21.24 2.91 12.27
C ARG A 268 19.91 3.42 12.86
N LEU A 269 19.67 4.73 12.81
CA LEU A 269 18.38 5.32 13.17
C LEU A 269 17.26 4.79 12.26
N SER A 270 17.52 4.71 10.95
CA SER A 270 16.53 4.23 9.99
C SER A 270 16.15 2.76 10.14
N VAL A 271 17.04 1.93 10.69
CA VAL A 271 16.77 0.50 10.95
C VAL A 271 15.86 0.32 12.18
N ASN A 272 15.84 1.30 13.10
CA ASN A 272 15.09 1.23 14.36
C ASN A 272 13.83 2.10 14.39
N CYS A 273 13.61 2.92 13.36
CA CYS A 273 12.40 3.72 13.21
C CYS A 273 11.49 3.11 12.14
N GLU A 274 10.20 2.97 12.44
CA GLU A 274 9.21 2.61 11.43
C GLU A 274 9.20 3.66 10.30
N THR A 275 8.94 3.23 9.06
CA THR A 275 8.95 4.09 7.87
C THR A 275 8.12 5.36 8.04
N ARG A 276 7.00 5.25 8.77
CA ARG A 276 6.12 6.37 9.11
C ARG A 276 6.78 7.37 10.05
N MET A 277 7.50 6.90 11.07
CA MET A 277 8.26 7.76 11.98
C MET A 277 9.42 8.49 11.28
N LEU A 278 10.07 7.85 10.30
CA LEU A 278 11.11 8.50 9.50
C LEU A 278 10.54 9.60 8.60
N HIS A 279 9.37 9.36 8.02
CA HIS A 279 8.66 10.38 7.24
C HIS A 279 8.26 11.58 8.10
N ASP A 280 7.67 11.31 9.26
CA ASP A 280 7.25 12.37 10.19
C ASP A 280 8.45 13.13 10.77
N LEU A 281 9.55 12.43 11.08
CA LEU A 281 10.81 13.05 11.49
C LEU A 281 11.39 13.94 10.38
N ALA A 282 11.39 13.48 9.12
CA ALA A 282 11.87 14.27 7.99
C ALA A 282 11.02 15.55 7.78
N LEU A 283 9.71 15.46 7.95
CA LEU A 283 8.83 16.63 7.94
C LEU A 283 9.14 17.59 9.10
N HIS A 284 9.29 17.07 10.32
CA HIS A 284 9.61 17.88 11.50
C HIS A 284 10.99 18.53 11.46
N LEU A 285 11.95 17.93 10.74
CA LEU A 285 13.28 18.50 10.51
C LEU A 285 13.32 19.55 9.40
N GLY A 286 12.17 19.95 8.84
CA GLY A 286 12.11 20.93 7.75
C GLY A 286 12.70 20.39 6.44
N MET A 287 12.88 19.07 6.32
CA MET A 287 13.37 18.41 5.10
C MET A 287 12.22 18.18 4.10
N GLU A 288 11.19 19.03 4.16
CA GLU A 288 10.03 18.99 3.26
C GLU A 288 10.45 19.06 1.79
N GLU A 289 11.52 19.81 1.50
CA GLU A 289 12.06 19.92 0.15
C GLU A 289 12.79 18.64 -0.28
N MET A 290 13.39 17.87 0.63
CA MET A 290 13.92 16.53 0.33
C MET A 290 12.81 15.48 0.19
N VAL A 291 11.71 15.61 0.95
CA VAL A 291 10.51 14.77 0.81
C VAL A 291 9.80 15.10 -0.51
N ARG A 292 9.71 16.39 -0.89
CA ARG A 292 9.24 16.86 -2.20
C ARG A 292 10.19 16.47 -3.32
N GLN A 293 11.51 16.54 -3.14
CA GLN A 293 12.49 16.09 -4.12
C GLN A 293 12.51 14.57 -4.26
N ARG A 294 12.16 13.80 -3.22
CA ARG A 294 11.85 12.37 -3.33
C ARG A 294 10.56 12.10 -4.09
N LYS A 295 9.51 12.92 -3.90
CA LYS A 295 8.28 12.91 -4.72
C LYS A 295 8.51 13.43 -6.15
N GLN A 296 9.49 14.30 -6.35
CA GLN A 296 9.98 14.82 -7.64
C GLN A 296 11.21 14.06 -8.15
N VAL A 297 11.47 12.84 -7.65
CA VAL A 297 12.18 11.88 -8.49
C VAL A 297 11.19 11.62 -9.62
N LYS A 298 11.25 12.45 -10.67
CA LYS A 298 10.50 12.29 -11.90
C LYS A 298 10.54 10.80 -12.19
N SER A 299 9.36 10.19 -12.14
CA SER A 299 9.20 8.82 -12.55
C SER A 299 9.91 8.71 -13.90
N SER A 300 10.96 7.89 -13.97
CA SER A 300 11.61 7.54 -15.23
C SER A 300 10.70 6.65 -16.08
N ILE A 301 9.58 6.20 -15.49
CA ILE A 301 8.49 5.52 -16.17
C ILE A 301 7.61 6.60 -16.80
N SER A 302 7.40 6.53 -18.11
CA SER A 302 6.50 7.43 -18.82
C SER A 302 5.11 7.43 -18.18
N ASP A 303 4.45 8.59 -18.09
CA ASP A 303 3.09 8.72 -17.54
C ASP A 303 2.11 7.75 -18.22
N ASP A 304 2.28 7.49 -19.52
CA ASP A 304 1.50 6.52 -20.29
C ASP A 304 1.54 5.10 -19.71
N ILE A 305 2.69 4.69 -19.16
CA ILE A 305 2.85 3.36 -18.56
C ILE A 305 2.29 3.35 -17.14
N LEU A 306 2.41 4.46 -16.40
CA LEU A 306 1.89 4.56 -15.04
C LEU A 306 0.38 4.31 -14.98
N ASP A 307 -0.35 4.70 -16.02
CA ASP A 307 -1.81 4.52 -16.07
C ASP A 307 -2.25 3.16 -16.61
N CYS A 308 -1.32 2.31 -17.05
CA CYS A 308 -1.59 0.94 -17.49
C CYS A 308 -1.83 0.00 -16.30
N ILE A 309 -2.62 -1.06 -16.53
CA ILE A 309 -2.78 -2.18 -15.58
C ILE A 309 -1.56 -3.11 -15.66
N PRO A 310 -0.94 -3.53 -14.54
CA PRO A 310 0.21 -4.42 -14.57
C PRO A 310 -0.15 -5.80 -15.11
N SER A 311 0.56 -6.22 -16.16
CA SER A 311 0.42 -7.53 -16.78
C SER A 311 0.88 -8.67 -15.85
N ASP A 312 0.47 -9.91 -16.14
CA ASP A 312 0.91 -11.11 -15.39
C ASP A 312 2.43 -11.22 -15.31
N GLU A 313 3.12 -10.83 -16.38
CA GLU A 313 4.59 -10.84 -16.43
C GLU A 313 5.20 -9.81 -15.47
N ILE A 314 4.58 -8.63 -15.34
CA ILE A 314 5.01 -7.62 -14.36
C ILE A 314 4.77 -8.15 -12.94
N VAL A 315 3.59 -8.74 -12.69
CA VAL A 315 3.24 -9.34 -11.38
C VAL A 315 4.23 -10.44 -11.00
N ASP A 316 4.54 -11.35 -11.93
CA ASP A 316 5.47 -12.46 -11.72
C ASP A 316 6.90 -11.99 -11.43
N ARG A 317 7.36 -10.93 -12.12
CA ARG A 317 8.67 -10.33 -11.87
C ARG A 317 8.71 -9.54 -10.56
N LEU A 318 7.60 -8.95 -10.12
CA LEU A 318 7.53 -8.16 -8.89
C LEU A 318 7.40 -9.01 -7.63
N ALA A 319 6.62 -10.11 -7.69
CA ALA A 319 6.35 -10.98 -6.55
C ALA A 319 7.59 -11.35 -5.72
N PRO A 320 8.72 -11.80 -6.32
CA PRO A 320 9.92 -12.14 -5.54
C PRO A 320 10.65 -10.93 -4.95
N LEU A 321 10.43 -9.72 -5.48
CA LEU A 321 11.13 -8.49 -5.05
C LEU A 321 10.51 -7.85 -3.80
N ILE A 322 9.23 -8.15 -3.51
CA ILE A 322 8.49 -7.59 -2.38
C ILE A 322 8.97 -8.15 -1.04
N GLY A 323 9.35 -9.43 -0.96
CA GLY A 323 9.85 -10.05 0.27
C GLY A 323 8.76 -10.21 1.35
N LYS A 324 9.09 -9.95 2.62
CA LYS A 324 8.25 -10.27 3.80
C LYS A 324 7.12 -9.28 4.11
N ILE A 325 6.81 -8.36 3.19
CA ILE A 325 5.92 -7.21 3.43
C ILE A 325 4.52 -7.44 2.84
N VAL A 326 4.11 -8.70 2.69
CA VAL A 326 2.82 -9.12 2.08
C VAL A 326 1.64 -8.39 2.71
N PHE A 327 1.56 -8.38 4.04
CA PHE A 327 0.41 -7.83 4.76
C PHE A 327 0.27 -6.31 4.58
N GLN A 328 1.37 -5.57 4.74
CA GLN A 328 1.35 -4.13 4.53
C GLN A 328 1.08 -3.80 3.06
N LEU A 329 1.64 -4.55 2.11
CA LEU A 329 1.34 -4.34 0.69
C LEU A 329 -0.16 -4.51 0.39
N GLY A 330 -0.80 -5.55 0.95
CA GLY A 330 -2.24 -5.75 0.79
C GLY A 330 -3.06 -4.55 1.30
N ILE A 331 -2.70 -4.01 2.47
CA ILE A 331 -3.36 -2.82 3.04
C ILE A 331 -3.17 -1.59 2.13
N GLU A 332 -1.94 -1.33 1.68
CA GLU A 332 -1.66 -0.17 0.81
C GLU A 332 -2.32 -0.27 -0.57
N LEU A 333 -2.61 -1.50 -1.02
CA LEU A 333 -3.37 -1.79 -2.23
C LEU A 333 -4.89 -1.74 -2.03
N GLY A 334 -5.37 -1.55 -0.79
CA GLY A 334 -6.79 -1.44 -0.47
C GLY A 334 -7.51 -2.77 -0.22
N LEU A 335 -6.79 -3.88 -0.08
CA LEU A 335 -7.39 -5.17 0.26
C LEU A 335 -7.86 -5.19 1.73
N SER A 336 -8.95 -5.92 1.97
CA SER A 336 -9.44 -6.17 3.32
C SER A 336 -8.51 -7.11 4.10
N VAL A 337 -8.57 -7.05 5.43
CA VAL A 337 -7.77 -7.93 6.29
C VAL A 337 -8.15 -9.39 6.07
N GLU A 338 -9.44 -9.67 5.85
CA GLU A 338 -9.98 -11.00 5.58
C GLU A 338 -9.41 -11.60 4.28
N GLU A 339 -9.31 -10.80 3.22
CA GLU A 339 -8.71 -11.24 1.95
C GLU A 339 -7.22 -11.56 2.14
N ILE A 340 -6.48 -10.73 2.88
CA ILE A 340 -5.04 -10.93 3.09
C ILE A 340 -4.79 -12.18 3.94
N GLU A 341 -5.58 -12.42 4.99
CA GLU A 341 -5.46 -13.65 5.80
C GLU A 341 -5.85 -14.90 4.99
N SER A 342 -6.90 -14.83 4.17
CA SER A 342 -7.27 -15.92 3.24
C SER A 342 -6.13 -16.26 2.26
N ILE A 343 -5.42 -15.25 1.76
CA ILE A 343 -4.23 -15.44 0.90
C ILE A 343 -3.09 -16.11 1.66
N LYS A 344 -2.84 -15.72 2.92
CA LYS A 344 -1.82 -16.38 3.76
C LYS A 344 -2.14 -17.85 4.02
N GLU A 345 -3.42 -18.17 4.26
CA GLU A 345 -3.87 -19.55 4.45
C GLU A 345 -3.73 -20.37 3.16
N LYS A 346 -4.06 -19.78 2.00
CA LYS A 346 -4.00 -20.46 0.70
C LYS A 346 -2.58 -20.73 0.21
N CYS A 347 -1.65 -19.81 0.45
CA CYS A 347 -0.29 -19.86 -0.12
C CYS A 347 0.79 -20.37 0.87
N ASP A 348 0.39 -20.95 2.00
CA ASP A 348 1.29 -21.47 3.04
C ASP A 348 2.39 -20.44 3.42
N ARG A 349 3.63 -20.87 3.67
CA ARG A 349 4.78 -20.00 4.01
C ARG A 349 5.53 -19.45 2.79
N ASP A 350 5.02 -19.66 1.57
CA ASP A 350 5.68 -19.14 0.36
C ASP A 350 5.31 -17.67 0.14
N LEU A 351 6.23 -16.79 0.57
CA LEU A 351 6.07 -15.34 0.43
C LEU A 351 5.95 -14.88 -1.02
N THR A 352 6.56 -15.58 -1.97
CA THR A 352 6.47 -15.21 -3.39
C THR A 352 5.08 -15.52 -3.91
N ALA A 353 4.54 -16.70 -3.57
CA ALA A 353 3.16 -17.07 -3.88
C ALA A 353 2.16 -16.11 -3.22
N GLN A 354 2.35 -15.77 -1.94
CA GLN A 354 1.52 -14.80 -1.23
C GLN A 354 1.55 -13.40 -1.89
N ASN A 355 2.73 -12.87 -2.22
CA ASN A 355 2.87 -11.57 -2.89
C ASN A 355 2.19 -11.58 -4.27
N LYS A 356 2.35 -12.67 -5.03
CA LYS A 356 1.71 -12.86 -6.32
C LYS A 356 0.18 -12.88 -6.20
N GLU A 357 -0.36 -13.59 -5.22
CA GLU A 357 -1.80 -13.67 -4.99
C GLU A 357 -2.37 -12.33 -4.49
N VAL A 358 -1.67 -11.59 -3.62
CA VAL A 358 -2.06 -10.22 -3.23
C VAL A 358 -2.18 -9.30 -4.45
N LEU A 359 -1.18 -9.32 -5.34
CA LEU A 359 -1.22 -8.51 -6.56
C LEU A 359 -2.35 -8.93 -7.50
N PHE A 360 -2.65 -10.23 -7.61
CA PHE A 360 -3.77 -10.71 -8.42
C PHE A 360 -5.13 -10.36 -7.84
N THR A 361 -5.31 -10.49 -6.52
CA THR A 361 -6.56 -10.14 -5.84
C THR A 361 -6.81 -8.64 -5.97
N TRP A 362 -5.80 -7.80 -5.73
CA TRP A 362 -5.89 -6.36 -5.96
C TRP A 362 -6.26 -6.02 -7.40
N ARG A 363 -5.67 -6.70 -8.39
CA ARG A 363 -5.99 -6.46 -9.81
C ARG A 363 -7.42 -6.85 -10.19
N LYS A 364 -8.07 -7.72 -9.41
CA LYS A 364 -9.48 -8.10 -9.60
C LYS A 364 -10.45 -7.14 -8.91
N ASP A 365 -9.98 -6.37 -7.93
CA ASP A 365 -10.80 -5.38 -7.25
C ASP A 365 -11.28 -4.31 -8.25
N ARG A 366 -12.58 -4.04 -8.22
CA ARG A 366 -13.27 -3.13 -9.14
C ARG A 366 -13.47 -1.73 -8.55
N THR A 367 -13.14 -1.52 -7.27
CA THR A 367 -13.36 -0.25 -6.58
C THR A 367 -12.37 0.82 -7.04
N VAL A 368 -11.12 0.44 -7.29
CA VAL A 368 -10.04 1.33 -7.72
C VAL A 368 -9.34 0.72 -8.93
N LYS A 369 -9.13 1.51 -10.00
CA LYS A 369 -8.42 1.04 -11.19
C LYS A 369 -7.00 0.60 -10.80
N PRO A 370 -6.60 -0.67 -10.99
CA PRO A 370 -5.34 -1.20 -10.48
C PRO A 370 -4.18 -0.83 -11.41
N THR A 371 -3.77 0.44 -11.40
CA THR A 371 -2.72 0.95 -12.30
C THR A 371 -1.31 0.80 -11.73
N ILE A 372 -0.30 0.81 -12.60
CA ILE A 372 1.11 0.83 -12.20
C ILE A 372 1.42 2.02 -11.28
N ARG A 373 0.71 3.15 -11.42
CA ARG A 373 0.79 4.33 -10.54
C ARG A 373 0.37 4.01 -9.11
N VAL A 374 -0.76 3.32 -8.93
CA VAL A 374 -1.23 2.88 -7.60
C VAL A 374 -0.22 1.92 -6.98
N LEU A 375 0.30 1.00 -7.79
CA LEU A 375 1.33 0.06 -7.36
C LEU A 375 2.65 0.75 -6.97
N GLU A 376 3.08 1.78 -7.72
CA GLU A 376 4.25 2.60 -7.40
C GLU A 376 4.07 3.28 -6.05
N GLN A 377 2.90 3.89 -5.82
CA GLN A 377 2.59 4.56 -4.56
C GLN A 377 2.59 3.57 -3.38
N ALA A 378 1.98 2.39 -3.55
CA ALA A 378 2.01 1.35 -2.54
C ALA A 378 3.45 0.89 -2.23
N PHE A 379 4.30 0.72 -3.26
CA PHE A 379 5.72 0.37 -3.10
C PHE A 379 6.53 1.44 -2.35
N VAL A 380 6.21 2.72 -2.58
CA VAL A 380 6.78 3.84 -1.84
C VAL A 380 6.35 3.79 -0.37
N ASN A 381 5.07 3.56 -0.10
CA ASN A 381 4.51 3.52 1.25
C ASN A 381 5.11 2.37 2.09
N ILE A 382 5.34 1.20 1.48
CA ILE A 382 5.98 0.05 2.15
C ILE A 382 7.51 0.13 2.21
N GLY A 383 8.12 1.25 1.79
CA GLY A 383 9.57 1.46 1.87
C GLY A 383 10.41 0.67 0.87
N LYS A 384 9.80 0.06 -0.16
CA LYS A 384 10.53 -0.64 -1.25
C LYS A 384 11.07 0.32 -2.30
N GLY A 385 10.48 1.51 -2.38
CA GLY A 385 10.84 2.55 -3.33
C GLY A 385 10.50 2.18 -4.78
N ALA A 386 10.41 3.18 -5.64
CA ALA A 386 10.04 2.99 -7.05
C ALA A 386 11.06 2.19 -7.87
N ARG A 387 12.27 1.94 -7.34
CA ARG A 387 13.35 1.26 -8.09
C ARG A 387 12.99 -0.17 -8.47
N CYS A 388 12.35 -0.94 -7.58
CA CYS A 388 11.93 -2.31 -7.88
C CYS A 388 10.94 -2.35 -9.04
N LEU A 389 9.99 -1.41 -9.05
CA LEU A 389 9.01 -1.30 -10.12
C LEU A 389 9.66 -0.86 -11.44
N LYS A 390 10.56 0.11 -11.40
CA LYS A 390 11.33 0.59 -12.56
C LYS A 390 12.12 -0.53 -13.25
N GLU A 391 12.81 -1.36 -12.48
CA GLU A 391 13.59 -2.49 -13.03
C GLU A 391 12.72 -3.54 -13.72
N VAL A 392 11.46 -3.69 -13.31
CA VAL A 392 10.52 -4.62 -13.94
C VAL A 392 9.85 -4.01 -15.16
N VAL A 393 9.47 -2.73 -15.08
CA VAL A 393 8.68 -2.04 -16.10
C VAL A 393 9.52 -1.54 -17.28
N LYS A 394 10.83 -1.29 -17.09
CA LYS A 394 11.71 -0.75 -18.15
C LYS A 394 11.80 -1.61 -19.41
N ASP A 395 11.56 -2.91 -19.30
CA ASP A 395 11.64 -3.85 -20.43
C ASP A 395 10.28 -4.08 -21.09
N VAL A 396 9.22 -3.44 -20.60
CA VAL A 396 7.85 -3.62 -21.09
C VAL A 396 7.54 -2.52 -22.10
N ASP A 397 7.27 -2.92 -23.34
CA ASP A 397 6.80 -2.00 -24.38
C ASP A 397 5.43 -1.40 -23.99
N PRO A 398 5.30 -0.07 -23.86
CA PRO A 398 4.05 0.59 -23.52
C PRO A 398 2.89 0.23 -24.47
N ASN A 399 3.19 0.02 -25.75
CA ASN A 399 2.18 -0.33 -26.74
C ASN A 399 1.61 -1.73 -26.47
N THR A 400 2.43 -2.63 -25.94
CA THR A 400 1.98 -3.97 -25.54
C THR A 400 1.02 -3.91 -24.35
N LEU A 401 1.27 -3.03 -23.36
CA LEU A 401 0.36 -2.85 -22.22
C LEU A 401 -0.98 -2.24 -22.65
N LYS A 402 -0.95 -1.18 -23.46
CA LYS A 402 -2.17 -0.56 -24.02
C LYS A 402 -2.96 -1.56 -24.86
N ALA A 403 -2.29 -2.40 -25.64
CA ALA A 403 -2.96 -3.43 -26.43
C ALA A 403 -3.72 -4.45 -25.58
N VAL A 404 -3.11 -4.90 -24.48
CA VAL A 404 -3.75 -5.82 -23.54
C VAL A 404 -4.97 -5.19 -22.87
N GLU A 405 -4.88 -3.93 -22.46
CA GLU A 405 -5.99 -3.21 -21.84
C GLU A 405 -7.18 -3.10 -22.79
N ILE A 406 -6.95 -2.67 -24.03
CA ILE A 406 -7.99 -2.56 -25.06
C ILE A 406 -8.65 -3.91 -25.34
N VAL A 407 -7.87 -4.99 -25.47
CA VAL A 407 -8.40 -6.34 -25.69
C VAL A 407 -9.26 -6.79 -24.50
N THR A 408 -8.78 -6.55 -23.27
CA THR A 408 -9.47 -6.93 -22.04
C THR A 408 -10.80 -6.19 -21.90
N ASP A 409 -10.79 -4.88 -22.18
CA ASP A 409 -11.99 -4.05 -22.08
C ASP A 409 -13.04 -4.46 -23.10
N ARG A 410 -12.65 -4.72 -24.35
CA ARG A 410 -13.59 -5.20 -25.37
C ARG A 410 -14.19 -6.57 -25.07
N ILE A 411 -13.40 -7.50 -24.53
CA ILE A 411 -13.92 -8.79 -24.08
C ILE A 411 -14.93 -8.59 -22.96
N ARG A 412 -14.64 -7.70 -22.00
CA ARG A 412 -15.54 -7.40 -20.87
C ARG A 412 -16.84 -6.73 -21.32
N GLU A 413 -16.76 -5.77 -22.24
CA GLU A 413 -17.93 -5.08 -22.80
C GLU A 413 -18.89 -6.05 -23.49
N ASN A 414 -18.38 -7.14 -24.05
CA ASN A 414 -19.15 -8.14 -24.78
C ASN A 414 -19.28 -9.48 -24.04
N GLU A 415 -18.83 -9.56 -22.78
CA GLU A 415 -18.70 -10.82 -22.02
C GLU A 415 -20.02 -11.60 -21.96
N ASN A 416 -21.12 -10.92 -21.64
CA ASN A 416 -22.43 -11.57 -21.51
C ASN A 416 -22.91 -12.20 -22.81
N ARG A 417 -22.72 -11.52 -23.95
CA ARG A 417 -23.08 -12.05 -25.26
C ARG A 417 -22.22 -13.25 -25.63
N ILE A 418 -20.91 -13.13 -25.41
CA ILE A 418 -19.97 -14.22 -25.66
C ILE A 418 -20.36 -15.46 -24.84
N ILE A 419 -20.66 -15.27 -23.55
CA ILE A 419 -21.03 -16.35 -22.63
C ILE A 419 -22.33 -17.03 -23.04
N GLN A 420 -23.32 -16.29 -23.55
CA GLN A 420 -24.65 -16.82 -23.86
C GLN A 420 -24.76 -17.41 -25.27
N ASP A 421 -24.10 -16.82 -26.26
CA ASP A 421 -24.42 -17.07 -27.66
C ASP A 421 -23.46 -18.08 -28.34
N ILE A 422 -22.24 -18.26 -27.80
CA ILE A 422 -21.20 -19.04 -28.47
C ILE A 422 -21.20 -20.52 -28.06
N GLN A 423 -21.15 -21.39 -29.07
CA GLN A 423 -20.91 -22.83 -28.95
C GLN A 423 -19.41 -23.11 -28.85
N ILE A 424 -18.95 -23.31 -27.62
CA ILE A 424 -17.52 -23.31 -27.30
C ILE A 424 -16.71 -24.41 -28.01
N SER A 425 -17.31 -25.58 -28.22
CA SER A 425 -16.58 -26.76 -28.71
C SER A 425 -15.88 -26.52 -30.05
N GLN A 426 -16.54 -25.78 -30.96
CA GLN A 426 -16.00 -25.44 -32.27
C GLN A 426 -14.87 -24.41 -32.18
N ILE A 427 -15.02 -23.42 -31.30
CA ILE A 427 -13.99 -22.41 -31.04
C ILE A 427 -12.75 -23.06 -30.41
N LEU A 428 -12.92 -24.01 -29.49
CA LEU A 428 -11.80 -24.76 -28.90
C LEU A 428 -11.07 -25.61 -29.94
N ASP A 429 -11.79 -26.26 -30.87
CA ASP A 429 -11.16 -27.03 -31.95
C ASP A 429 -10.28 -26.13 -32.84
N HIS A 430 -10.75 -24.92 -33.13
CA HIS A 430 -10.00 -23.93 -33.90
C HIS A 430 -8.77 -23.41 -33.15
N MET A 431 -8.95 -23.00 -31.89
CA MET A 431 -7.86 -22.50 -31.06
C MET A 431 -6.80 -23.57 -30.77
N MET A 432 -7.19 -24.84 -30.63
CA MET A 432 -6.26 -25.98 -30.55
C MET A 432 -5.44 -26.12 -31.84
N THR A 433 -6.09 -25.99 -33.00
CA THR A 433 -5.46 -26.12 -34.32
C THR A 433 -4.39 -25.05 -34.54
N HIS A 434 -4.63 -23.83 -34.03
CA HIS A 434 -3.70 -22.72 -34.09
C HIS A 434 -2.72 -22.65 -32.92
N LEU A 435 -2.68 -23.68 -32.05
CA LEU A 435 -1.73 -23.81 -30.92
C LEU A 435 -1.82 -22.70 -29.86
N VAL A 436 -2.91 -21.94 -29.83
CA VAL A 436 -3.12 -20.89 -28.81
C VAL A 436 -3.75 -21.45 -27.53
N ILE A 437 -4.25 -22.68 -27.59
CA ILE A 437 -4.58 -23.50 -26.42
C ILE A 437 -3.98 -24.90 -26.48
N SER A 438 -3.69 -25.46 -25.30
CA SER A 438 -3.20 -26.82 -25.11
C SER A 438 -4.35 -27.79 -24.87
N ALA A 439 -4.07 -29.10 -24.98
CA ALA A 439 -5.03 -30.13 -24.61
C ALA A 439 -5.43 -30.06 -23.13
N ASP A 440 -4.53 -29.58 -22.27
CA ASP A 440 -4.78 -29.47 -20.84
C ASP A 440 -5.76 -28.34 -20.57
N ASP A 441 -5.56 -27.17 -21.19
CA ASP A 441 -6.50 -26.04 -21.13
C ASP A 441 -7.90 -26.44 -21.59
N ARG A 442 -7.98 -27.18 -22.71
CA ARG A 442 -9.27 -27.65 -23.24
C ARG A 442 -10.01 -28.48 -22.19
N ARG A 443 -9.32 -29.41 -21.54
CA ARG A 443 -9.94 -30.25 -20.51
C ARG A 443 -10.34 -29.46 -19.29
N ASP A 444 -9.53 -28.51 -18.86
CA ASP A 444 -9.85 -27.65 -17.74
C ASP A 444 -11.10 -26.81 -18.03
N ILE A 445 -11.25 -26.34 -19.27
CA ILE A 445 -12.48 -25.69 -19.75
C ILE A 445 -13.64 -26.69 -19.77
N GLU A 446 -13.50 -27.83 -20.44
CA GLU A 446 -14.59 -28.82 -20.59
C GLU A 446 -14.96 -29.51 -19.27
N HIS A 447 -14.16 -29.37 -18.22
CA HIS A 447 -14.47 -29.85 -16.86
C HIS A 447 -15.67 -29.11 -16.25
N TYR A 448 -15.93 -27.88 -16.68
CA TYR A 448 -17.10 -27.13 -16.23
C TYR A 448 -18.38 -27.73 -16.83
N PRO A 449 -19.42 -28.03 -16.01
CA PRO A 449 -20.61 -28.72 -16.49
C PRO A 449 -21.54 -27.82 -17.33
N ARG A 450 -21.47 -26.50 -17.15
CA ARG A 450 -22.32 -25.55 -17.85
C ARG A 450 -21.53 -24.79 -18.91
N GLN A 451 -22.16 -24.56 -20.05
CA GLN A 451 -21.54 -23.89 -21.20
C GLN A 451 -21.14 -22.43 -20.91
N ASP A 452 -21.89 -21.73 -20.07
CA ASP A 452 -21.56 -20.36 -19.64
C ASP A 452 -20.26 -20.32 -18.84
N ASP A 453 -20.09 -21.26 -17.90
CA ASP A 453 -18.85 -21.42 -17.14
C ASP A 453 -17.66 -21.81 -18.04
N GLN A 454 -17.89 -22.68 -19.03
CA GLN A 454 -16.89 -23.03 -20.04
C GLN A 454 -16.46 -21.79 -20.85
N ASN A 455 -17.43 -21.00 -21.35
CA ASN A 455 -17.17 -19.80 -22.14
C ASN A 455 -16.37 -18.77 -21.33
N LYS A 456 -16.70 -18.63 -20.05
CA LYS A 456 -15.95 -17.77 -19.13
C LYS A 456 -14.51 -18.24 -18.92
N ALA A 457 -14.30 -19.54 -18.70
CA ALA A 457 -12.96 -20.11 -18.58
C ALA A 457 -12.12 -19.90 -19.85
N LEU A 458 -12.73 -20.01 -21.04
CA LEU A 458 -12.07 -19.69 -22.30
C LEU A 458 -11.67 -18.22 -22.39
N LEU A 459 -12.57 -17.29 -22.05
CA LEU A 459 -12.25 -15.86 -22.05
C LEU A 459 -11.09 -15.51 -21.13
N ASP A 460 -11.03 -16.12 -19.94
CA ASP A 460 -9.90 -15.96 -19.02
C ASP A 460 -8.58 -16.40 -19.67
N ILE A 461 -8.57 -17.51 -20.42
CA ILE A 461 -7.39 -17.96 -21.17
C ILE A 461 -7.02 -16.98 -22.29
N VAL A 462 -8.00 -16.49 -23.06
CA VAL A 462 -7.78 -15.52 -24.14
C VAL A 462 -7.13 -14.25 -23.60
N ILE A 463 -7.68 -13.70 -22.50
CA ILE A 463 -7.13 -12.51 -21.83
C ILE A 463 -5.72 -12.79 -21.32
N LYS A 464 -5.51 -13.93 -20.64
CA LYS A 464 -4.21 -14.32 -20.09
C LYS A 464 -3.14 -14.45 -21.18
N ARG A 465 -3.48 -15.01 -22.34
CA ARG A 465 -2.55 -15.29 -23.45
C ARG A 465 -2.37 -14.16 -24.46
N ARG A 466 -3.15 -13.09 -24.33
CA ARG A 466 -3.00 -11.84 -25.07
C ARG A 466 -3.24 -12.00 -26.59
N GLU A 467 -2.62 -11.13 -27.37
CA GLU A 467 -2.88 -10.87 -28.78
C GLU A 467 -2.92 -12.11 -29.70
N PRO A 468 -2.01 -13.12 -29.59
CA PRO A 468 -2.09 -14.30 -30.45
C PRO A 468 -3.33 -15.14 -30.19
N ALA A 469 -3.73 -15.31 -28.92
CA ALA A 469 -4.95 -16.04 -28.58
C ALA A 469 -6.20 -15.25 -28.94
N TYR A 470 -6.15 -13.93 -28.78
CA TYR A 470 -7.26 -13.04 -29.12
C TYR A 470 -7.57 -13.02 -30.62
N SER A 471 -6.55 -12.83 -31.46
CA SER A 471 -6.72 -12.81 -32.92
C SER A 471 -7.32 -14.13 -33.43
N VAL A 472 -6.77 -15.26 -32.99
CA VAL A 472 -7.29 -16.59 -33.33
C VAL A 472 -8.69 -16.83 -32.76
N PHE A 473 -8.99 -16.33 -31.57
CA PHE A 473 -10.35 -16.41 -31.01
C PHE A 473 -11.35 -15.64 -31.89
N VAL A 474 -11.03 -14.41 -32.27
CA VAL A 474 -11.87 -13.58 -33.17
C VAL A 474 -12.02 -14.22 -34.55
N ASP A 475 -10.97 -14.79 -35.12
CA ASP A 475 -11.05 -15.52 -36.39
C ASP A 475 -11.88 -16.79 -36.27
N GLY A 476 -11.79 -17.50 -35.14
CA GLY A 476 -12.67 -18.59 -34.80
C GLY A 476 -14.13 -18.16 -34.81
N LEU A 477 -14.46 -17.05 -34.15
CA LEU A 477 -15.82 -16.52 -34.14
C LEU A 477 -16.37 -16.28 -35.55
N ARG A 478 -15.58 -15.65 -36.45
CA ARG A 478 -15.96 -15.45 -37.86
C ARG A 478 -16.21 -16.78 -38.58
N ASN A 479 -15.29 -17.73 -38.43
CA ASN A 479 -15.34 -19.02 -39.12
C ASN A 479 -16.54 -19.88 -38.72
N TYR A 480 -17.08 -19.70 -37.52
CA TYR A 480 -18.24 -20.46 -37.02
C TYR A 480 -19.54 -19.64 -36.96
N GLY A 481 -19.60 -18.51 -37.68
CA GLY A 481 -20.84 -17.77 -37.90
C GLY A 481 -21.19 -16.74 -36.82
N TYR A 482 -20.28 -16.43 -35.90
CA TYR A 482 -20.43 -15.39 -34.88
C TYR A 482 -19.84 -14.05 -35.36
N GLU A 483 -20.16 -13.68 -36.60
CA GLU A 483 -19.57 -12.53 -37.30
C GLU A 483 -19.91 -11.20 -36.61
N ASP A 484 -21.10 -11.09 -36.01
CA ASP A 484 -21.52 -9.93 -35.24
C ASP A 484 -20.63 -9.71 -34.01
N ILE A 485 -20.46 -10.75 -33.19
CA ILE A 485 -19.58 -10.71 -32.00
C ILE A 485 -18.13 -10.47 -32.42
N ALA A 486 -17.66 -11.11 -33.49
CA ALA A 486 -16.31 -10.92 -34.01
C ALA A 486 -16.06 -9.48 -34.47
N ASN A 487 -17.06 -8.80 -35.03
CA ASN A 487 -16.96 -7.41 -35.46
C ASN A 487 -16.96 -6.44 -34.27
N ASP A 488 -17.70 -6.72 -33.21
CA ASP A 488 -17.66 -5.93 -31.97
C ASP A 488 -16.29 -6.04 -31.28
N LEU A 489 -15.67 -7.22 -31.36
CA LEU A 489 -14.31 -7.48 -30.88
C LEU A 489 -13.21 -7.02 -31.85
N LYS A 490 -13.53 -6.39 -32.99
CA LYS A 490 -12.51 -6.00 -33.96
C LYS A 490 -11.65 -4.83 -33.45
N CYS A 491 -10.42 -5.11 -33.02
CA CYS A 491 -9.44 -4.08 -32.72
C CYS A 491 -8.68 -3.64 -33.98
N ASP A 492 -8.49 -2.33 -34.17
CA ASP A 492 -7.65 -1.75 -35.24
C ASP A 492 -6.14 -1.88 -34.94
N PHE A 493 -5.72 -2.94 -34.25
CA PHE A 493 -4.30 -3.24 -34.15
C PHE A 493 -3.83 -3.63 -35.55
N SER A 494 -3.25 -2.66 -36.27
CA SER A 494 -2.30 -2.98 -37.31
C SER A 494 -1.24 -3.85 -36.64
N PRO A 495 -1.10 -5.14 -37.01
CA PRO A 495 -0.04 -5.96 -36.47
C PRO A 495 1.25 -5.27 -36.85
N SER A 496 1.84 -4.54 -35.90
CA SER A 496 3.11 -3.89 -36.09
C SER A 496 4.07 -5.02 -36.49
N PRO A 497 4.79 -4.94 -37.62
CA PRO A 497 5.74 -5.98 -38.04
C PRO A 497 6.86 -6.27 -37.03
N THR A 498 6.86 -5.56 -35.90
CA THR A 498 7.80 -5.63 -34.78
C THR A 498 7.27 -6.66 -33.78
N SER A 499 7.73 -7.91 -33.73
CA SER A 499 9.07 -8.31 -33.30
C SER A 499 9.22 -9.83 -33.49
N ALA A 500 9.19 -10.30 -34.73
CA ALA A 500 9.64 -11.66 -35.07
C ALA A 500 11.17 -11.85 -34.93
N SER A 501 11.87 -10.96 -34.20
CA SER A 501 13.20 -11.22 -33.66
C SER A 501 13.11 -12.01 -32.34
N ALA A 502 12.21 -13.00 -32.27
CA ALA A 502 12.45 -14.13 -31.39
C ALA A 502 13.76 -14.74 -31.89
N GLY A 503 14.87 -14.30 -31.28
CA GLY A 503 16.22 -14.70 -31.66
C GLY A 503 16.20 -16.20 -31.92
N THR A 504 16.67 -16.59 -33.11
CA THR A 504 16.66 -17.94 -33.68
C THR A 504 17.35 -18.93 -32.74
N LYS A 505 16.70 -19.23 -31.62
CA LYS A 505 16.99 -20.36 -30.77
C LYS A 505 16.61 -21.55 -31.63
N GLY A 506 17.60 -22.32 -32.05
CA GLY A 506 17.38 -23.53 -32.82
C GLY A 506 16.32 -24.41 -32.15
N LEU A 507 15.58 -25.19 -32.94
CA LEU A 507 14.54 -26.11 -32.47
C LEU A 507 15.03 -27.01 -31.31
N SER A 508 16.33 -27.30 -31.25
CA SER A 508 16.99 -28.07 -30.19
C SER A 508 16.94 -27.47 -28.79
N VAL A 509 16.57 -26.19 -28.63
CA VAL A 509 16.46 -25.54 -27.31
C VAL A 509 15.17 -25.94 -26.59
N TRP A 510 14.16 -26.41 -27.33
CA TRP A 510 12.88 -26.79 -26.75
C TRP A 510 12.85 -28.30 -26.51
N ASN A 511 12.83 -28.71 -25.24
CA ASN A 511 12.55 -30.10 -24.82
C ASN A 511 11.07 -30.46 -25.01
N PHE A 512 10.46 -30.01 -26.11
CA PHE A 512 9.05 -30.24 -26.39
C PHE A 512 8.89 -31.27 -27.51
N PRO A 513 7.99 -32.27 -27.39
CA PRO A 513 7.90 -33.31 -28.41
C PRO A 513 7.24 -32.80 -29.70
N LEU A 514 7.96 -32.83 -30.82
CA LEU A 514 7.50 -32.34 -32.13
C LEU A 514 6.18 -32.96 -32.59
N TYR A 515 5.96 -34.24 -32.28
CA TYR A 515 4.74 -34.94 -32.68
C TYR A 515 3.47 -34.33 -32.08
N LYS A 516 3.54 -33.76 -30.87
CA LYS A 516 2.37 -33.10 -30.25
C LYS A 516 1.95 -31.87 -31.04
N VAL A 517 2.92 -31.08 -31.51
CA VAL A 517 2.64 -29.91 -32.36
C VAL A 517 2.03 -30.33 -33.69
N ARG A 518 2.58 -31.38 -34.32
CA ARG A 518 2.02 -31.92 -35.58
C ARG A 518 0.58 -32.41 -35.40
N LEU A 519 0.31 -33.13 -34.32
CA LEU A 519 -1.04 -33.59 -33.99
C LEU A 519 -2.00 -32.41 -33.77
N GLN A 520 -1.60 -31.39 -32.99
CA GLN A 520 -2.46 -30.24 -32.74
C GLN A 520 -2.69 -29.38 -33.99
N LYS A 521 -1.67 -29.11 -34.82
CA LYS A 521 -1.85 -28.35 -36.09
C LYS A 521 -2.79 -29.04 -37.08
N ASN A 522 -3.00 -30.35 -36.94
CA ASN A 522 -3.94 -31.13 -37.75
C ASN A 522 -5.18 -31.55 -36.98
N TYR A 523 -5.43 -30.99 -35.78
CA TYR A 523 -6.48 -31.43 -34.88
C TYR A 523 -7.85 -31.44 -35.55
N LEU A 524 -8.25 -30.33 -36.18
CA LEU A 524 -9.53 -30.23 -36.89
C LEU A 524 -9.72 -31.31 -37.96
N LYS A 525 -8.69 -31.55 -38.81
CA LYS A 525 -8.75 -32.58 -39.86
C LYS A 525 -8.87 -33.97 -39.26
N VAL A 526 -8.11 -34.26 -38.20
CA VAL A 526 -8.18 -35.57 -37.55
C VAL A 526 -9.57 -35.79 -36.95
N ILE A 527 -10.18 -34.80 -36.29
CA ILE A 527 -11.49 -35.03 -35.68
C ILE A 527 -12.63 -35.14 -36.70
N THR A 528 -12.51 -34.54 -37.88
CA THR A 528 -13.54 -34.58 -38.92
C THR A 528 -13.42 -35.79 -39.85
N ASP A 529 -12.20 -36.22 -40.16
CA ASP A 529 -11.96 -37.06 -41.34
C ASP A 529 -11.79 -38.55 -41.00
N ILE A 530 -11.49 -38.91 -39.74
CA ILE A 530 -11.21 -40.30 -39.36
C ILE A 530 -12.41 -41.04 -38.79
N LEU A 531 -12.47 -42.36 -39.02
CA LEU A 531 -13.32 -43.29 -38.28
C LEU A 531 -12.48 -43.97 -37.19
N HIS A 532 -12.71 -43.59 -35.93
CA HIS A 532 -11.94 -44.08 -34.77
C HIS A 532 -11.89 -45.62 -34.63
N GLU A 533 -12.94 -46.37 -34.98
CA GLU A 533 -13.06 -47.81 -34.69
C GLU A 533 -11.84 -48.62 -35.16
N ASN A 534 -11.45 -48.46 -36.43
CA ASN A 534 -10.32 -49.17 -37.03
C ASN A 534 -8.96 -48.76 -36.46
N ILE A 535 -8.86 -47.53 -35.93
CA ILE A 535 -7.63 -46.96 -35.41
C ILE A 535 -7.44 -47.35 -33.93
N VAL A 536 -8.51 -47.27 -33.14
CA VAL A 536 -8.49 -47.56 -31.70
C VAL A 536 -8.13 -49.03 -31.46
N ASP A 537 -8.71 -49.98 -32.18
CA ASP A 537 -8.38 -51.40 -32.07
C ASP A 537 -6.90 -51.68 -32.33
N HIS A 538 -6.33 -51.00 -33.33
CA HIS A 538 -4.90 -51.10 -33.61
C HIS A 538 -4.05 -50.58 -32.45
N LEU A 539 -4.41 -49.42 -31.91
CA LEU A 539 -3.69 -48.78 -30.81
C LEU A 539 -3.79 -49.57 -29.50
N ILE A 540 -4.91 -50.24 -29.23
CA ILE A 540 -5.04 -51.16 -28.10
C ILE A 540 -4.18 -52.41 -28.30
N THR A 541 -4.22 -53.00 -29.50
CA THR A 541 -3.39 -54.17 -29.85
C THR A 541 -1.89 -53.88 -29.72
N ARG A 542 -1.49 -52.62 -29.94
CA ARG A 542 -0.10 -52.15 -29.80
C ARG A 542 0.23 -51.60 -28.41
N GLU A 543 -0.67 -51.76 -27.45
CA GLU A 543 -0.53 -51.29 -26.05
C GLU A 543 -0.29 -49.78 -25.93
N VAL A 544 -0.63 -49.01 -26.95
CA VAL A 544 -0.60 -47.53 -26.91
C VAL A 544 -1.78 -47.02 -26.11
N LEU A 545 -2.95 -47.62 -26.30
CA LEU A 545 -4.18 -47.36 -25.53
C LEU A 545 -4.53 -48.58 -24.69
N SER A 546 -5.13 -48.33 -23.53
CA SER A 546 -5.75 -49.40 -22.73
C SER A 546 -7.17 -49.70 -23.24
N VAL A 547 -7.72 -50.84 -22.82
CA VAL A 547 -9.12 -51.19 -23.10
C VAL A 547 -10.08 -50.16 -22.51
N ASP A 548 -9.75 -49.59 -21.35
CA ASP A 548 -10.59 -48.57 -20.71
C ASP A 548 -10.49 -47.22 -21.44
N ASP A 549 -9.34 -46.88 -22.02
CA ASP A 549 -9.22 -45.73 -22.93
C ASP A 549 -10.15 -45.91 -24.15
N GLY A 550 -10.20 -47.13 -24.72
CA GLY A 550 -11.11 -47.48 -25.82
C GLY A 550 -12.58 -47.27 -25.45
N LYS A 551 -13.02 -47.79 -24.30
CA LYS A 551 -14.39 -47.56 -23.80
C LYS A 551 -14.70 -46.09 -23.60
N LYS A 552 -13.74 -45.31 -23.09
CA LYS A 552 -13.91 -43.86 -22.92
C LYS A 552 -14.07 -43.16 -24.27
N ILE A 553 -13.27 -43.55 -25.27
CA ILE A 553 -13.43 -43.05 -26.64
C ILE A 553 -14.82 -43.39 -27.18
N ASP A 554 -15.25 -44.64 -27.03
CA ASP A 554 -16.56 -45.11 -27.52
C ASP A 554 -17.76 -44.48 -26.81
N SER A 555 -17.57 -43.92 -25.62
CA SER A 555 -18.64 -43.21 -24.89
C SER A 555 -19.06 -41.89 -25.53
N GLY A 556 -18.27 -41.35 -26.49
CA GLY A 556 -18.63 -40.14 -27.23
C GLY A 556 -19.89 -40.34 -28.09
N LYS A 557 -20.75 -39.32 -28.13
CA LYS A 557 -22.09 -39.41 -28.76
C LYS A 557 -22.05 -39.43 -30.28
N ASN A 558 -21.05 -38.80 -30.88
CA ASN A 558 -20.87 -38.69 -32.33
C ASN A 558 -19.41 -38.95 -32.71
N PRO A 559 -19.11 -39.26 -33.99
CA PRO A 559 -17.75 -39.57 -34.44
C PRO A 559 -16.73 -38.48 -34.08
N GLN A 560 -17.11 -37.20 -34.15
CA GLN A 560 -16.21 -36.09 -33.80
C GLN A 560 -15.84 -36.11 -32.32
N GLU A 561 -16.80 -36.32 -31.43
CA GLU A 561 -16.57 -36.43 -29.98
C GLU A 561 -15.68 -37.63 -29.64
N LYS A 562 -15.91 -38.77 -30.30
CA LYS A 562 -15.04 -39.95 -30.17
C LYS A 562 -13.61 -39.65 -30.66
N ASN A 563 -13.47 -38.98 -31.80
CA ASN A 563 -12.16 -38.59 -32.33
C ASN A 563 -11.45 -37.55 -31.44
N ARG A 564 -12.20 -36.63 -30.81
CA ARG A 564 -11.65 -35.70 -29.80
C ARG A 564 -11.10 -36.47 -28.59
N ASN A 565 -11.85 -37.45 -28.07
CA ASN A 565 -11.38 -38.32 -26.99
C ASN A 565 -10.10 -39.07 -27.40
N LEU A 566 -10.03 -39.58 -28.63
CA LEU A 566 -8.82 -40.22 -29.16
C LEU A 566 -7.65 -39.23 -29.21
N MET A 567 -7.86 -38.02 -29.71
CA MET A 567 -6.81 -37.00 -29.78
C MET A 567 -6.30 -36.58 -28.40
N ASP A 568 -7.19 -36.42 -27.42
CA ASP A 568 -6.81 -36.14 -26.04
C ASP A 568 -5.90 -37.23 -25.46
N MET A 569 -6.19 -38.50 -25.75
CA MET A 569 -5.33 -39.62 -25.34
C MET A 569 -3.98 -39.59 -26.04
N LEU A 570 -3.97 -39.41 -27.37
CA LEU A 570 -2.73 -39.40 -28.18
C LEU A 570 -1.77 -38.28 -27.76
N LEU A 571 -2.29 -37.09 -27.41
CA LEU A 571 -1.47 -35.96 -26.96
C LEU A 571 -0.79 -36.21 -25.60
N ARG A 572 -1.19 -37.24 -24.84
CA ARG A 572 -0.55 -37.68 -23.60
C ARG A 572 0.45 -38.82 -23.79
N LYS A 573 0.36 -39.55 -24.91
CA LYS A 573 1.30 -40.64 -25.21
C LYS A 573 2.64 -40.08 -25.68
N ASN A 574 3.66 -40.93 -25.69
CA ASN A 574 5.01 -40.63 -26.17
C ASN A 574 5.08 -40.71 -27.71
N GLU A 575 6.27 -40.51 -28.27
CA GLU A 575 6.52 -40.56 -29.71
C GLU A 575 6.18 -41.92 -30.34
N GLN A 576 6.36 -43.02 -29.59
CA GLN A 576 5.95 -44.35 -30.06
C GLN A 576 4.44 -44.42 -30.31
N GLY A 577 3.62 -43.85 -29.41
CA GLY A 577 2.17 -43.79 -29.60
C GLY A 577 1.76 -43.02 -30.85
N PHE A 578 2.46 -41.92 -31.16
CA PHE A 578 2.27 -41.16 -32.39
C PHE A 578 2.64 -41.98 -33.64
N ASN A 579 3.77 -42.68 -33.62
CA ASN A 579 4.21 -43.49 -34.75
C ASN A 579 3.26 -44.66 -35.04
N GLU A 580 2.73 -45.32 -34.00
CA GLU A 580 1.71 -46.37 -34.19
C GLU A 580 0.37 -45.78 -34.68
N PHE A 581 0.01 -44.56 -34.26
CA PHE A 581 -1.16 -43.86 -34.82
C PHE A 581 -0.99 -43.58 -36.32
N LEU A 582 0.18 -43.09 -36.76
CA LEU A 582 0.46 -42.91 -38.19
C LEU A 582 0.43 -44.23 -38.97
N LYS A 583 0.95 -45.33 -38.40
CA LYS A 583 0.86 -46.66 -39.01
C LYS A 583 -0.58 -47.15 -39.13
N ALA A 584 -1.41 -46.89 -38.11
CA ALA A 584 -2.83 -47.22 -38.15
C ALA A 584 -3.54 -46.49 -39.30
N LEU A 585 -3.29 -45.17 -39.45
CA LEU A 585 -3.84 -44.38 -40.55
C LEU A 585 -3.35 -44.90 -41.91
N LYS A 586 -2.05 -45.20 -42.06
CA LYS A 586 -1.48 -45.70 -43.33
C LYS A 586 -1.95 -47.10 -43.73
N LYS A 587 -2.48 -47.88 -42.78
CA LYS A 587 -3.03 -49.22 -43.05
C LYS A 587 -4.32 -49.14 -43.87
N ASP A 588 -5.07 -48.05 -43.72
CA ASP A 588 -6.25 -47.77 -44.53
C ASP A 588 -5.87 -46.77 -45.63
N SER A 589 -6.05 -47.15 -46.90
CA SER A 589 -5.72 -46.29 -48.04
C SER A 589 -6.48 -44.97 -48.01
N ILE A 590 -7.65 -44.90 -47.36
CA ILE A 590 -8.46 -43.68 -47.25
C ILE A 590 -7.75 -42.61 -46.42
N TYR A 591 -6.95 -42.99 -45.42
CA TYR A 591 -6.29 -42.06 -44.50
C TYR A 591 -4.79 -41.89 -44.75
N ALA A 592 -4.24 -42.57 -45.75
CA ALA A 592 -2.81 -42.51 -46.07
C ALA A 592 -2.34 -41.07 -46.34
N ASP A 593 -3.11 -40.28 -47.09
CA ASP A 593 -2.80 -38.88 -47.39
C ASP A 593 -2.82 -38.01 -46.13
N LEU A 594 -3.77 -38.23 -45.22
CA LEU A 594 -3.84 -37.51 -43.94
C LEU A 594 -2.64 -37.86 -43.05
N ALA A 595 -2.25 -39.14 -42.99
CA ALA A 595 -1.09 -39.57 -42.23
C ALA A 595 0.20 -38.90 -42.73
N ASP A 596 0.38 -38.88 -44.05
CA ASP A 596 1.50 -38.20 -44.71
C ASP A 596 1.49 -36.69 -44.45
N GLN A 597 0.32 -36.06 -44.48
CA GLN A 597 0.17 -34.64 -44.17
C GLN A 597 0.57 -34.34 -42.72
N ILE A 598 0.12 -35.14 -41.75
CA ILE A 598 0.46 -34.98 -40.32
C ILE A 598 1.97 -35.15 -40.14
N GLU A 599 2.56 -36.20 -40.73
CA GLU A 599 3.99 -36.49 -40.62
C GLU A 599 4.87 -35.38 -41.21
N LYS A 600 4.46 -34.82 -42.35
CA LYS A 600 5.18 -33.75 -43.07
C LYS A 600 4.82 -32.34 -42.60
N THR A 601 3.94 -32.19 -41.62
CA THR A 601 3.53 -30.87 -41.12
C THR A 601 4.74 -30.12 -40.58
N GLU A 602 4.99 -28.93 -41.15
CA GLU A 602 6.07 -28.06 -40.74
C GLU A 602 5.81 -27.52 -39.33
N VAL A 603 6.82 -27.69 -38.47
CA VAL A 603 6.82 -27.18 -37.09
C VAL A 603 7.87 -26.08 -37.01
N THR A 604 7.40 -24.86 -36.82
CA THR A 604 8.26 -23.68 -36.72
C THR A 604 8.72 -23.46 -35.27
N SER A 605 9.77 -22.66 -35.09
CA SER A 605 10.19 -22.25 -33.74
C SER A 605 9.10 -21.44 -33.01
N THR A 606 8.29 -20.68 -33.75
CA THR A 606 7.14 -19.94 -33.24
C THR A 606 6.06 -20.88 -32.71
N ASP A 607 5.74 -21.95 -33.44
CA ASP A 607 4.76 -22.96 -32.99
C ASP A 607 5.16 -23.57 -31.64
N MET A 608 6.43 -23.92 -31.50
CA MET A 608 7.00 -24.48 -30.27
C MET A 608 6.94 -23.48 -29.11
N ALA A 609 7.28 -22.21 -29.37
CA ALA A 609 7.24 -21.16 -28.37
C ALA A 609 5.81 -20.86 -27.89
N THR A 610 4.85 -20.79 -28.81
CA THR A 610 3.44 -20.54 -28.50
C THR A 610 2.87 -21.67 -27.65
N LEU A 611 3.08 -22.93 -28.05
CA LEU A 611 2.55 -24.06 -27.30
C LEU A 611 3.25 -24.26 -25.95
N HIS A 612 4.57 -24.04 -25.88
CA HIS A 612 5.29 -24.10 -24.61
C HIS A 612 4.82 -23.03 -23.62
N LYS A 613 4.40 -21.84 -24.10
CA LYS A 613 3.74 -20.83 -23.26
C LYS A 613 2.37 -21.28 -22.77
N CYS A 614 1.70 -22.19 -23.47
CA CYS A 614 0.40 -22.71 -23.03
C CYS A 614 0.52 -23.69 -21.85
N LEU A 615 1.66 -24.36 -21.70
CA LEU A 615 1.88 -25.38 -20.68
C LEU A 615 2.47 -24.83 -19.37
N LYS A 616 2.71 -23.52 -19.29
CA LYS A 616 3.19 -22.81 -18.10
C LYS A 616 2.10 -21.89 -17.58
#